data_AF-A0A5D3K0F9-F1
#
_entry.id   AF-A0A5D3K0F9-F1
#
_cell.length_a   1.000
_cell.length_b   1.000
_cell.length_c   1.000
_cell.angle_alpha   90.00
_cell.angle_beta   90.00
_cell.angle_gamma   90.00
#
_symmetry.space_group_name_H-M   'P 1'
#
loop_
_entity.id
_entity.type
_entity.pdbx_description
1 polymer ?
#
loop_
_entity_poly.entity_id
_entity_poly.type
_entity_poly.pdbx_seq_one_letter_code
_entity_poly.pdbx_strand_id
1 'polypeptide(L)'
;MLMRALILGFSLLLTSALPAASRGSSASKDDPWNPEHIGALPPEIRHYIAGMCKGPASAQHDFATYSPSEKRWRINIEYLRCEGLAEFRHGHQCVDVDFVEVGSHFRLASKQYRDCGF
;
A
#
# COMPACT_ATOMS: atom_id res chain seq x y z
N MET A 1 -63.71 -5.07 44.52
CA MET A 1 -63.69 -3.60 44.62
C MET A 1 -62.70 -3.09 43.59
N LEU A 2 -63.18 -2.33 42.60
CA LEU A 2 -62.42 -1.81 41.47
C LEU A 2 -61.33 -0.85 41.95
N MET A 3 -60.08 -1.06 41.54
CA MET A 3 -59.13 0.05 41.37
C MET A 3 -57.90 -0.40 40.57
N ARG A 4 -57.54 0.40 39.56
CA ARG A 4 -56.20 0.53 38.91
C ARG A 4 -55.92 -0.59 37.88
N ALA A 5 -55.44 -0.34 36.68
CA ALA A 5 -54.67 0.77 36.11
C ALA A 5 -55.07 0.89 34.62
N LEU A 6 -55.38 2.08 34.09
CA LEU A 6 -54.44 3.11 33.64
C LEU A 6 -53.29 2.54 32.79
N ILE A 7 -53.19 3.09 31.57
CA ILE A 7 -52.08 2.99 30.61
C ILE A 7 -52.12 1.75 29.69
N LEU A 8 -53.23 1.58 28.97
CA LEU A 8 -53.18 1.03 27.61
C LEU A 8 -52.87 2.20 26.67
N GLY A 9 -51.72 2.14 26.00
CA GLY A 9 -51.47 3.00 24.83
C GLY A 9 -50.29 3.96 24.98
N PHE A 10 -49.09 3.45 25.26
CA PHE A 10 -47.88 4.19 24.91
C PHE A 10 -46.66 3.27 24.83
N SER A 11 -46.53 2.43 23.79
CA SER A 11 -45.24 1.73 23.50
C SER A 11 -45.13 1.09 22.10
N LEU A 12 -45.98 1.39 21.12
CA LEU A 12 -45.94 0.69 19.81
C LEU A 12 -45.69 1.58 18.58
N LEU A 13 -44.91 2.66 18.73
CA LEU A 13 -44.55 3.53 17.59
C LEU A 13 -43.06 3.91 17.57
N LEU A 14 -42.15 2.97 17.85
CA LEU A 14 -40.70 3.20 17.75
C LEU A 14 -39.96 2.19 16.86
N THR A 15 -40.58 1.76 15.75
CA THR A 15 -39.89 0.94 14.73
C THR A 15 -40.16 1.43 13.32
N SER A 16 -40.03 2.74 13.07
CA SER A 16 -39.64 3.22 11.75
C SER A 16 -38.13 3.03 11.60
N ALA A 17 -37.72 1.81 11.27
CA ALA A 17 -36.38 1.53 10.80
C ALA A 17 -36.16 2.37 9.53
N LEU A 18 -35.53 3.53 9.68
CA LEU A 18 -34.94 4.27 8.58
C LEU A 18 -34.05 3.27 7.83
N PRO A 19 -34.19 3.10 6.50
CA PRO A 19 -33.17 2.42 5.75
C PRO A 19 -31.89 3.23 5.97
N ALA A 20 -30.96 2.66 6.72
CA ALA A 20 -29.59 3.15 6.78
C ALA A 20 -29.03 2.94 5.38
N ALA A 21 -29.27 3.92 4.49
CA ALA A 21 -28.55 4.03 3.25
C ALA A 21 -27.09 4.27 3.64
N SER A 22 -26.31 3.19 3.77
CA SER A 22 -24.88 3.29 3.70
C SER A 22 -24.60 3.92 2.35
N ARG A 23 -24.32 5.22 2.34
CA ARG A 23 -23.61 5.85 1.23
C ARG A 23 -22.26 5.17 1.25
N GLY A 24 -22.16 4.02 0.58
CA GLY A 24 -20.89 3.54 0.10
C GLY A 24 -20.37 4.71 -0.70
N SER A 25 -19.38 5.40 -0.15
CA SER A 25 -18.55 6.29 -0.96
C SER A 25 -18.24 5.45 -2.18
N SER A 26 -18.67 5.90 -3.36
CA SER A 26 -18.13 5.39 -4.59
C SER A 26 -16.64 5.60 -4.43
N ALA A 27 -15.93 4.57 -3.99
CA ALA A 27 -14.50 4.64 -3.83
C ALA A 27 -14.02 5.01 -5.22
N SER A 28 -13.65 6.27 -5.41
CA SER A 28 -12.63 6.60 -6.37
C SER A 28 -11.51 5.66 -5.97
N LYS A 29 -11.34 4.57 -6.71
CA LYS A 29 -10.18 3.72 -6.55
C LYS A 29 -9.04 4.65 -6.86
N ASP A 30 -8.38 5.16 -5.83
CA ASP A 30 -7.16 5.94 -5.99
C ASP A 30 -6.25 5.13 -6.92
N ASP A 31 -5.62 5.81 -7.89
CA ASP A 31 -4.68 5.14 -8.79
C ASP A 31 -3.63 4.43 -7.90
N PRO A 32 -3.51 3.09 -7.94
CA PRO A 32 -2.55 2.40 -7.11
C PRO A 32 -1.11 2.81 -7.41
N TRP A 33 -0.87 3.49 -8.52
CA TRP A 33 0.45 3.93 -8.96
C TRP A 33 0.72 5.39 -8.58
N ASN A 34 1.43 5.60 -7.47
CA ASN A 34 1.78 6.93 -6.98
C ASN A 34 3.31 7.19 -7.04
N PRO A 35 3.80 8.24 -7.71
CA PRO A 35 5.22 8.61 -7.69
C PRO A 35 5.73 9.04 -6.30
N GLU A 36 4.88 9.49 -5.39
CA GLU A 36 5.26 9.91 -4.03
C GLU A 36 5.83 8.76 -3.20
N HIS A 37 5.41 7.52 -3.46
CA HIS A 37 5.99 6.34 -2.81
C HIS A 37 7.49 6.22 -3.07
N ILE A 38 7.96 6.65 -4.25
CA ILE A 38 9.38 6.73 -4.58
C ILE A 38 10.02 7.97 -3.94
N GLY A 39 9.32 9.11 -3.98
CA GLY A 39 9.82 10.38 -3.45
C GLY A 39 10.19 10.33 -1.95
N ALA A 40 9.45 9.53 -1.18
CA ALA A 40 9.65 9.35 0.26
C ALA A 40 10.88 8.51 0.65
N LEU A 41 11.53 7.85 -0.32
CA LEU A 41 12.68 6.98 -0.04
C LEU A 41 13.99 7.74 0.20
N PRO A 42 14.98 7.10 0.87
CA PRO A 42 16.34 7.59 0.94
C PRO A 42 16.94 7.92 -0.43
N PRO A 43 17.82 8.95 -0.53
CA PRO A 43 18.38 9.41 -1.81
C PRO A 43 19.02 8.31 -2.66
N GLU A 44 19.74 7.38 -2.04
CA GLU A 44 20.45 6.30 -2.72
C GLU A 44 19.49 5.32 -3.39
N ILE A 45 18.37 5.03 -2.74
CA ILE A 45 17.34 4.12 -3.28
C ILE A 45 16.59 4.82 -4.42
N ARG A 46 16.26 6.12 -4.27
CA ARG A 46 15.67 6.92 -5.35
C ARG A 46 16.58 6.96 -6.58
N HIS A 47 17.89 7.13 -6.37
CA HIS A 47 18.86 7.13 -7.45
C HIS A 47 18.96 5.77 -8.13
N TYR A 48 18.93 4.69 -7.37
CA TYR A 48 18.88 3.33 -7.92
C TYR A 48 17.65 3.11 -8.81
N ILE A 49 16.46 3.53 -8.35
CA ILE A 49 15.21 3.48 -9.12
C ILE A 49 15.31 4.33 -10.38
N ALA A 50 15.86 5.54 -10.30
CA ALA A 50 16.07 6.40 -11.47
C ALA A 50 17.06 5.81 -12.49
N GLY A 51 18.08 5.07 -12.04
CA GLY A 51 18.98 4.34 -12.94
C GLY A 51 18.30 3.17 -13.66
N MET A 52 17.34 2.53 -12.99
CA MET A 52 16.51 1.47 -13.57
C MET A 52 15.45 2.03 -14.53
N CYS A 53 14.77 3.09 -14.11
CA CYS A 53 13.69 3.71 -14.85
C CYS A 53 14.24 4.78 -15.79
N LYS A 54 14.28 4.48 -17.09
CA LYS A 54 14.69 5.41 -18.16
C LYS A 54 13.67 6.53 -18.43
N GLY A 55 12.96 6.99 -17.40
CA GLY A 55 11.84 7.93 -17.50
C GLY A 55 11.04 8.01 -16.20
N PRO A 56 9.82 8.60 -16.23
CA PRO A 56 8.94 8.69 -15.08
C PRO A 56 8.67 7.33 -14.44
N ALA A 57 8.62 7.31 -13.11
CA ALA A 57 8.35 6.11 -12.34
C ALA A 57 7.23 6.36 -11.34
N SER A 58 6.40 5.36 -11.13
CA SER A 58 5.34 5.32 -10.12
C SER A 58 5.32 3.94 -9.50
N ALA A 59 4.96 3.83 -8.22
CA ALA A 59 4.96 2.55 -7.52
C ALA A 59 3.65 2.33 -6.77
N GLN A 60 3.37 1.08 -6.41
CA GLN A 60 2.30 0.75 -5.45
C GLN A 60 2.76 0.98 -4.01
N HIS A 61 1.81 1.02 -3.09
CA HIS A 61 2.07 1.28 -1.67
C HIS A 61 3.13 0.32 -1.08
N ASP A 62 3.00 -0.98 -1.38
CA ASP A 62 3.83 -2.05 -0.80
C ASP A 62 5.14 -2.31 -1.57
N PHE A 63 5.52 -1.42 -2.49
CA PHE A 63 6.76 -1.61 -3.27
C PHE A 63 8.03 -1.49 -2.42
N ALA A 64 7.96 -0.83 -1.26
CA ALA A 64 9.11 -0.59 -0.40
C ALA A 64 8.75 -0.73 1.08
N THR A 65 9.50 -1.57 1.79
CA THR A 65 9.30 -1.81 3.23
C THR A 65 10.59 -1.56 3.99
N TYR A 66 10.53 -0.79 5.07
CA TYR A 66 11.65 -0.60 5.99
C TYR A 66 11.53 -1.52 7.21
N SER A 67 12.59 -2.28 7.50
CA SER A 67 12.76 -3.06 8.72
C SER A 67 13.67 -2.30 9.69
N PRO A 68 13.14 -1.78 10.82
CA PRO A 68 13.95 -1.06 11.80
C PRO A 68 14.98 -1.93 12.51
N SER A 69 14.69 -3.22 12.74
CA SER A 69 15.59 -4.16 13.41
C SER A 69 16.82 -4.47 12.56
N GLU A 70 16.64 -4.59 11.26
CA GLU A 70 17.71 -4.86 10.30
C GLU A 70 18.32 -3.59 9.71
N LYS A 71 17.71 -2.43 9.98
CA LYS A 71 18.03 -1.14 9.33
C LYS A 71 18.08 -1.29 7.81
N ARG A 72 17.07 -1.98 7.28
CA ARG A 72 17.03 -2.48 5.90
C ARG A 72 15.79 -2.00 5.17
N TRP A 73 15.98 -1.49 3.97
CA TRP A 73 14.90 -1.34 2.99
C TRP A 73 14.85 -2.57 2.09
N ARG A 74 13.65 -3.14 1.92
CA ARG A 74 13.36 -4.14 0.90
C ARG A 74 12.53 -3.49 -0.19
N ILE A 75 12.98 -3.59 -1.44
CA ILE A 75 12.31 -3.01 -2.60
C ILE A 75 11.85 -4.14 -3.52
N ASN A 76 10.53 -4.22 -3.72
CA ASN A 76 9.85 -5.17 -4.58
C ASN A 76 9.64 -4.51 -5.95
N ILE A 77 10.52 -4.83 -6.92
CA ILE A 77 10.49 -4.18 -8.25
C ILE A 77 9.26 -4.59 -9.07
N GLU A 78 8.56 -5.66 -8.70
CA GLU A 78 7.27 -6.03 -9.30
C GLU A 78 6.19 -4.96 -9.14
N TYR A 79 6.26 -4.20 -8.04
CA TYR A 79 5.32 -3.12 -7.70
C TYR A 79 5.81 -1.74 -8.15
N LEU A 80 6.80 -1.71 -9.04
CA LEU A 80 7.28 -0.51 -9.74
C LEU A 80 6.68 -0.49 -11.16
N ARG A 81 6.35 0.71 -11.67
CA ARG A 81 5.90 0.95 -13.05
C ARG A 81 6.79 1.99 -13.70
N CYS A 82 7.60 1.57 -14.67
CA CYS A 82 8.39 2.41 -15.56
C CYS A 82 8.89 1.62 -16.79
N GLU A 83 9.41 2.32 -17.80
CA GLU A 83 9.81 1.71 -19.08
C GLU A 83 10.99 0.73 -18.99
N GLY A 84 11.91 0.92 -18.03
CA GLY A 84 13.15 0.14 -17.95
C GLY A 84 13.03 -1.25 -17.30
N LEU A 85 11.85 -1.63 -16.80
CA LEU A 85 11.67 -2.83 -15.99
C LEU A 85 11.90 -4.15 -16.72
N ALA A 86 11.78 -4.17 -18.05
CA ALA A 86 11.98 -5.38 -18.85
C ALA A 86 13.39 -5.98 -18.67
N GLU A 87 14.41 -5.14 -18.43
CA GLU A 87 15.79 -5.57 -18.18
C GLU A 87 15.99 -6.20 -16.79
N PHE A 88 15.00 -6.07 -15.90
CA PHE A 88 15.05 -6.50 -14.50
C PHE A 88 14.12 -7.69 -14.22
N ARG A 89 13.68 -8.37 -15.27
CA ARG A 89 12.87 -9.60 -15.21
C ARG A 89 13.60 -10.75 -15.90
N HIS A 90 13.57 -11.94 -15.29
CA HIS A 90 14.07 -13.18 -15.87
C HIS A 90 12.92 -14.19 -15.98
N GLY A 91 12.27 -14.25 -17.15
CA GLY A 91 11.08 -15.08 -17.33
C GLY A 91 9.97 -14.68 -16.36
N HIS A 92 9.59 -15.58 -15.45
CA HIS A 92 8.61 -15.34 -14.39
C HIS A 92 9.22 -14.76 -13.10
N GLN A 93 10.52 -14.45 -13.11
CA GLN A 93 11.20 -13.93 -11.93
C GLN A 93 11.35 -12.41 -11.99
N CYS A 94 11.07 -11.79 -10.85
CA CYS A 94 11.23 -10.38 -10.58
C CYS A 94 12.45 -10.20 -9.68
N VAL A 95 13.14 -9.06 -9.84
CA VAL A 95 14.27 -8.76 -8.97
C VAL A 95 13.79 -8.12 -7.67
N ASP A 96 14.28 -8.64 -6.56
CA ASP A 96 14.21 -7.99 -5.26
C ASP A 96 15.57 -7.40 -4.93
N VAL A 97 15.56 -6.20 -4.37
CA VAL A 97 16.77 -5.56 -3.88
C VAL A 97 16.62 -5.11 -2.45
N ASP A 98 17.66 -5.36 -1.66
CA ASP A 98 17.74 -4.88 -0.30
C ASP A 98 18.82 -3.80 -0.19
N PHE A 99 18.53 -2.77 0.60
CA PHE A 99 19.50 -1.76 1.00
C PHE A 99 19.67 -1.78 2.52
N VAL A 100 20.90 -1.71 3.01
CA VAL A 100 21.21 -1.65 4.45
C VAL A 100 21.84 -0.31 4.81
N GLU A 101 21.53 0.18 6.00
CA GLU A 101 22.13 1.39 6.56
C GLU A 101 23.63 1.19 6.85
N VAL A 102 24.45 2.11 6.37
CA VAL A 102 25.90 2.20 6.61
C VAL A 102 26.23 3.66 6.95
N GLY A 103 26.37 3.94 8.25
CA GLY A 103 26.49 5.32 8.73
C GLY A 103 25.17 6.07 8.52
N SER A 104 25.22 7.22 7.85
CA SER A 104 24.04 8.02 7.49
C SER A 104 23.47 7.71 6.09
N HIS A 105 23.95 6.64 5.46
CA HIS A 105 23.64 6.30 4.06
C HIS A 105 23.08 4.90 3.94
N PHE A 106 22.43 4.61 2.81
CA PHE A 106 22.01 3.26 2.46
C PHE A 106 22.87 2.69 1.33
N ARG A 107 23.21 1.40 1.40
CA ARG A 107 23.97 0.70 0.35
C ARG A 107 23.25 -0.56 -0.09
N LEU A 108 23.35 -0.88 -1.38
CA LEU A 108 22.82 -2.11 -1.94
C LEU A 108 23.49 -3.31 -1.25
N ALA A 109 22.68 -4.13 -0.60
CA ALA A 109 23.11 -5.30 0.16
C ALA A 109 22.85 -6.60 -0.60
N SER A 110 21.75 -6.67 -1.34
CA SER A 110 21.39 -7.86 -2.10
C SER A 110 20.62 -7.48 -3.38
N LYS A 111 20.76 -8.34 -4.40
CA LYS A 111 19.96 -8.34 -5.62
C LYS A 111 19.66 -9.81 -5.94
N GLN A 112 18.41 -10.21 -5.90
CA GLN A 112 18.01 -11.60 -6.08
C GLN A 112 16.81 -11.69 -7.02
N TYR A 113 16.82 -12.65 -7.94
CA TYR A 113 15.66 -12.94 -8.76
C TYR A 113 14.82 -14.01 -8.05
N ARG A 114 13.54 -13.72 -7.84
CA ARG A 114 12.56 -14.63 -7.23
C ARG A 114 11.29 -14.61 -8.07
N ASP A 115 10.48 -15.64 -7.96
CA ASP A 115 9.21 -15.71 -8.70
C ASP A 115 8.36 -14.49 -8.37
N CYS A 116 7.82 -13.83 -9.39
CA CYS A 116 6.92 -12.69 -9.20
C CYS A 116 5.59 -13.16 -8.58
N GLY A 117 4.92 -12.31 -7.81
CA GLY A 117 3.56 -12.55 -7.31
C GLY A 117 3.46 -13.00 -5.85
N PHE A 118 4.22 -12.36 -4.96
CA PHE A 118 4.02 -12.48 -3.51
C PHE A 118 3.02 -11.44 -2.98
#